data_AF-A0A8S8XM10-F1
#
_entry.id   AF-A0A8S8XM10-F1
#
_cell.length_a   1.000
_cell.length_b   1.000
_cell.length_c   1.000
_cell.angle_alpha   90.00
_cell.angle_beta   90.00
_cell.angle_gamma   90.00
#
_symmetry.space_group_name_H-M   'P 1'
#
loop_
_entity.id
_entity.type
_entity.pdbx_description
1 polymer ?
#
loop_
_entity_poly.entity_id
_entity_poly.type
_entity_poly.pdbx_seq_one_letter_code
_entity_poly.pdbx_strand_id
1 'polypeptide(L)'
;MAKPLTLEELSNLLNTELSPGDETTWNQERLSAIISMLNQTLSESSSKLDSDCEWEIRCPTQSEWIHAKNCGKIELTCGMKDILADAVSSNYRGAMMDGRPRKFEGHGPMQWHTATMEIHPKNPAIFALSSAPMDRDNAGLSVRLVVTPVRQGKARIVPKSADYGANIRSELFWTTILGVIPSFAIPWFRGLGDYVIEGWVNLLFGGLCVGFVTGALWRPRRPIITYENGEE
;
A
#
# COMPACT_ATOMS: atom_id res chain seq x y z
N MET A 1 23.36 2.77 13.17
CA MET A 1 22.35 1.80 12.70
C MET A 1 22.03 0.89 13.87
N ALA A 2 20.76 0.57 14.10
CA ALA A 2 20.38 -0.39 15.14
C ALA A 2 20.71 -1.81 14.64
N LYS A 3 21.44 -2.58 15.44
CA LYS A 3 21.68 -4.00 15.15
C LYS A 3 20.40 -4.79 15.46
N PRO A 4 20.08 -5.84 14.68
CA PRO A 4 19.00 -6.75 15.05
C PRO A 4 19.32 -7.39 16.41
N LEU A 5 18.28 -7.67 17.20
CA LEU A 5 18.42 -8.36 18.47
C LEU A 5 18.98 -9.77 18.23
N THR A 6 19.86 -10.21 19.12
CA THR A 6 20.32 -11.60 19.09
C THR A 6 19.23 -12.53 19.62
N LEU A 7 19.36 -13.83 19.34
CA LEU A 7 18.46 -14.86 19.87
C LEU A 7 18.48 -14.86 21.41
N GLU A 8 19.66 -14.69 22.02
CA GLU A 8 19.80 -14.59 23.47
C GLU A 8 19.08 -13.36 24.05
N GLU A 9 19.22 -12.20 23.41
CA GLU A 9 18.53 -10.97 23.80
C GLU A 9 17.01 -11.14 23.69
N LEU A 10 16.53 -11.79 22.62
CA LEU A 10 15.12 -12.08 22.42
C LEU A 10 14.58 -13.08 23.45
N SER A 11 15.35 -14.13 23.77
CA SER A 11 15.02 -15.10 24.81
C SER A 11 14.93 -14.46 26.19
N ASN A 12 15.87 -13.58 26.52
CA ASN A 12 15.85 -12.83 27.77
C ASN A 12 14.63 -11.89 27.84
N LEU A 13 14.28 -11.23 26.74
CA LEU A 13 13.10 -10.35 26.68
C LEU A 13 11.79 -11.13 26.85
N LEU A 14 11.73 -12.34 26.29
CA LEU A 14 10.58 -13.23 26.38
C LEU A 14 10.54 -14.11 27.63
N ASN A 15 11.58 -14.09 28.47
CA ASN A 15 11.78 -15.05 29.57
C ASN A 15 11.56 -16.51 29.12
N THR A 16 11.97 -16.85 27.89
CA THR A 16 11.73 -18.16 27.27
C THR A 16 12.98 -18.57 26.50
N GLU A 17 13.47 -19.80 26.71
CA GLU A 17 14.55 -20.36 25.89
C GLU A 17 14.03 -20.60 24.47
N LEU A 18 14.62 -19.90 23.49
CA LEU A 18 14.28 -20.05 22.08
C LEU A 18 15.29 -20.97 21.42
N SER A 19 14.81 -21.79 20.50
CA SER A 19 15.67 -22.59 19.62
C SER A 19 16.00 -21.82 18.34
N PRO A 20 17.13 -22.13 17.67
CA PRO A 20 17.42 -21.58 16.35
C PRO A 20 16.28 -21.84 15.36
N GLY A 21 15.80 -20.80 14.68
CA GLY A 21 14.62 -20.80 13.82
C GLY A 21 13.40 -20.12 14.47
N ASP A 22 13.31 -20.12 15.79
CA ASP A 22 12.21 -19.47 16.51
C ASP A 22 12.25 -17.95 16.39
N GLU A 23 13.42 -17.36 16.10
CA GLU A 23 13.59 -15.92 15.86
C GLU A 23 12.86 -15.43 14.61
N THR A 24 12.58 -16.34 13.68
CA THR A 24 11.84 -16.06 12.43
C THR A 24 10.44 -16.63 12.40
N THR A 25 10.01 -17.29 13.48
CA THR A 25 8.72 -17.95 13.57
C THR A 25 7.77 -17.11 14.41
N TRP A 26 6.75 -16.54 13.77
CA TRP A 26 5.85 -15.59 14.40
C TRP A 26 4.39 -15.98 14.20
N ASN A 27 3.59 -15.69 15.22
CA ASN A 27 2.13 -15.75 15.22
C ASN A 27 1.58 -14.49 15.91
N GLN A 28 0.26 -14.30 15.87
CA GLN A 28 -0.40 -13.10 16.40
C GLN A 28 -0.25 -12.98 17.92
N GLU A 29 -0.41 -14.09 18.65
CA GLU A 29 -0.34 -14.12 20.12
C GLU A 29 1.04 -13.70 20.61
N ARG A 30 2.10 -14.31 20.09
CA ARG A 30 3.49 -14.01 20.44
C ARG A 30 3.84 -12.56 20.10
N LEU A 31 3.46 -12.09 18.92
CA LEU A 31 3.72 -10.71 18.50
C LEU A 31 3.00 -9.71 19.42
N SER A 32 1.72 -9.94 19.70
CA SER A 32 0.93 -9.05 20.56
C SER A 32 1.45 -9.03 22.01
N ALA A 33 1.91 -10.17 22.53
CA ALA A 33 2.50 -10.25 23.87
C ALA A 33 3.77 -9.39 23.98
N ILE A 34 4.70 -9.49 23.02
CA ILE A 34 5.92 -8.66 22.99
C ILE A 34 5.56 -7.19 22.88
N ILE A 35 4.68 -6.83 21.94
CA ILE A 35 4.26 -5.45 21.74
C ILE A 35 3.63 -4.89 23.03
N SER A 36 2.79 -5.68 23.71
CA SER A 36 2.15 -5.28 24.97
C SER A 36 3.19 -5.03 26.08
N MET A 37 4.14 -5.95 26.26
CA MET A 37 5.23 -5.77 27.24
C MET A 37 6.05 -4.51 26.94
N LEU A 38 6.43 -4.30 25.68
CA LEU A 38 7.21 -3.13 25.27
C LEU A 38 6.44 -1.82 25.48
N ASN A 39 5.13 -1.80 25.20
CA ASN A 39 4.30 -0.63 25.46
C ASN A 39 4.16 -0.33 26.95
N GLN A 40 4.08 -1.36 27.80
CA GLN A 40 4.08 -1.18 29.26
C GLN A 40 5.42 -0.59 29.75
N THR A 41 6.54 -1.12 29.27
CA THR A 41 7.86 -0.54 29.61
C THR A 41 8.00 0.89 29.08
N LEU A 42 7.45 1.18 27.89
CA LEU A 42 7.49 2.52 27.30
C LEU A 42 6.73 3.54 28.14
N SER A 43 5.54 3.19 28.63
CA SER A 43 4.74 4.09 29.47
C SER A 43 5.44 4.42 30.80
N GLU A 44 6.14 3.44 31.38
CA GLU A 44 6.93 3.59 32.60
C GLU A 44 8.22 4.42 32.40
N SER A 45 8.83 4.37 31.21
CA SER A 45 10.17 4.93 30.93
C SER A 45 10.18 6.19 30.03
N SER A 46 9.02 6.80 29.78
CA SER A 46 8.76 7.82 28.74
C SER A 46 9.47 9.19 28.89
N SER A 47 10.41 9.35 29.84
CA SER A 47 11.09 10.61 30.19
C SER A 47 11.77 11.39 29.04
N LYS A 48 12.02 10.78 27.88
CA LYS A 48 12.67 11.39 26.71
C LYS A 48 11.72 11.68 25.53
N LEU A 49 10.46 11.28 25.65
CA LEU A 49 9.45 11.47 24.63
C LEU A 49 8.63 12.72 24.92
N ASP A 50 8.02 13.26 23.87
CA ASP A 50 7.14 14.43 23.99
C ASP A 50 5.96 14.10 24.93
N SER A 51 5.76 14.93 25.96
CA SER A 51 4.70 14.77 26.95
C SER A 51 3.31 15.09 26.40
N ASP A 52 3.24 15.79 25.27
CA ASP A 52 1.96 16.29 24.73
C ASP A 52 1.18 15.22 23.95
N CYS A 53 1.79 14.05 23.71
CA CYS A 53 1.13 12.94 23.04
C CYS A 53 1.46 11.59 23.68
N GLU A 54 0.51 10.67 23.60
CA GLU A 54 0.74 9.28 23.96
C GLU A 54 1.59 8.60 22.88
N TRP A 55 2.42 7.65 23.27
CA TRP A 55 3.30 6.92 22.37
C TRP A 55 3.00 5.44 22.40
N GLU A 56 3.09 4.79 21.24
CA GLU A 56 2.94 3.36 21.09
C GLU A 56 4.15 2.74 20.37
N ILE A 57 4.43 1.49 20.72
CA ILE A 57 5.31 0.59 19.99
C ILE A 57 4.42 -0.34 19.18
N ARG A 58 4.71 -0.48 17.89
CA ARG A 58 4.04 -1.44 17.00
C ARG A 58 4.92 -1.80 15.82
N CYS A 59 4.49 -2.75 14.99
CA CYS A 59 5.08 -2.93 13.67
C CYS A 59 4.93 -1.67 12.80
N PRO A 60 5.85 -1.41 11.86
CA PRO A 60 5.71 -0.28 10.94
C PRO A 60 4.48 -0.46 10.04
N THR A 61 3.86 0.65 9.66
CA THR A 61 3.00 0.65 8.47
C THR A 61 3.87 0.53 7.22
N GLN A 62 3.25 0.21 6.08
CA GLN A 62 3.93 0.14 4.81
C GLN A 62 4.66 1.46 4.48
N SER A 63 4.03 2.61 4.72
CA SER A 63 4.61 3.91 4.42
C SER A 63 5.81 4.21 5.32
N GLU A 64 5.73 3.89 6.61
CA GLU A 64 6.84 3.99 7.56
C GLU A 64 8.00 3.07 7.16
N TRP A 65 7.72 1.83 6.76
CA TRP A 65 8.73 0.88 6.29
C TRP A 65 9.45 1.40 5.03
N ILE A 66 8.69 1.86 4.03
CA ILE A 66 9.25 2.41 2.78
C ILE A 66 10.08 3.66 3.07
N HIS A 67 9.58 4.54 3.94
CA HIS A 67 10.30 5.75 4.34
C HIS A 67 11.62 5.40 5.03
N ALA A 68 11.59 4.48 6.01
CA ALA A 68 12.79 4.03 6.70
C ALA A 68 13.82 3.41 5.74
N LYS A 69 13.36 2.62 4.76
CA LYS A 69 14.21 2.06 3.70
C LYS A 69 14.83 3.14 2.83
N ASN A 70 14.04 4.10 2.36
CA ASN A 70 14.51 5.19 1.50
C ASN A 70 15.49 6.12 2.22
N CYS A 71 15.34 6.28 3.54
CA CYS A 71 16.27 7.02 4.39
C CYS A 71 17.48 6.20 4.86
N GLY A 72 17.64 4.95 4.41
CA GLY A 72 18.76 4.09 4.82
C GLY A 72 18.77 3.76 6.31
N LYS A 73 17.61 3.74 6.98
CA LYS A 73 17.48 3.44 8.42
C LYS A 73 17.33 1.95 8.71
N ILE A 74 16.93 1.16 7.71
CA ILE A 74 16.78 -0.29 7.81
C ILE A 74 17.61 -1.00 6.75
N GLU A 75 18.15 -2.16 7.11
CA GLU A 75 18.81 -3.09 6.20
C GLU A 75 17.88 -4.27 5.91
N LEU A 76 17.83 -4.68 4.65
CA LEU A 76 16.91 -5.71 4.17
C LEU A 76 17.62 -7.05 4.05
N THR A 77 17.05 -8.07 4.68
CA THR A 77 17.53 -9.45 4.60
C THR A 77 16.81 -10.17 3.46
N CYS A 78 17.57 -10.68 2.50
CA CYS A 78 17.01 -11.44 1.38
C CYS A 78 16.20 -12.65 1.84
N GLY A 79 15.05 -12.87 1.22
CA GLY A 79 14.19 -14.03 1.50
C GLY A 79 13.33 -13.92 2.76
N MET A 80 13.41 -12.81 3.47
CA MET A 80 12.59 -12.54 4.65
C MET A 80 11.32 -11.76 4.30
N LYS A 81 10.31 -11.89 5.17
CA LYS A 81 9.07 -11.10 5.09
C LYS A 81 8.92 -10.26 6.36
N ASP A 82 9.03 -8.95 6.24
CA ASP A 82 8.82 -8.05 7.36
C ASP A 82 7.32 -7.91 7.67
N ILE A 83 6.93 -8.15 8.92
CA ILE A 83 5.55 -7.98 9.38
C ILE A 83 5.21 -6.49 9.44
N LEU A 84 4.08 -6.10 8.87
CA LEU A 84 3.54 -4.74 8.96
C LEU A 84 2.41 -4.69 9.99
N ALA A 85 2.11 -3.48 10.47
CA ALA A 85 0.91 -3.24 11.28
C ALA A 85 -0.38 -3.14 10.44
N ASP A 86 -0.25 -2.99 9.12
CA ASP A 86 -1.38 -2.91 8.20
C ASP A 86 -2.04 -4.27 8.01
N ALA A 87 -3.36 -4.27 7.93
CA ALA A 87 -4.13 -5.40 7.46
C ALA A 87 -3.96 -5.60 5.94
N VAL A 88 -4.21 -6.82 5.48
CA VAL A 88 -4.19 -7.14 4.04
C VAL A 88 -5.28 -6.35 3.31
N SER A 89 -4.92 -5.76 2.17
CA SER A 89 -5.87 -5.12 1.26
C SER A 89 -5.48 -5.32 -0.20
N SER A 90 -6.49 -5.31 -1.08
CA SER A 90 -6.30 -5.44 -2.52
C SER A 90 -5.87 -4.14 -3.22
N ASN A 91 -6.05 -2.99 -2.57
CA ASN A 91 -5.72 -1.68 -3.13
C ASN A 91 -5.57 -0.61 -2.04
N TYR A 92 -5.13 0.60 -2.39
CA TYR A 92 -4.94 1.70 -1.44
C TYR A 92 -6.22 2.50 -1.09
N ARG A 93 -7.39 2.15 -1.62
CA ARG A 93 -8.64 2.84 -1.26
C ARG A 93 -8.98 2.55 0.19
N GLY A 94 -9.36 3.57 0.95
CA GLY A 94 -9.56 3.47 2.39
C GLY A 94 -8.26 3.29 3.19
N ALA A 95 -7.08 3.44 2.58
CA ALA A 95 -5.83 3.46 3.34
C ALA A 95 -5.72 4.75 4.15
N MET A 96 -5.10 4.66 5.33
CA MET A 96 -4.87 5.81 6.21
C MET A 96 -3.83 6.74 5.60
N MET A 97 -4.08 8.05 5.65
CA MET A 97 -3.18 9.08 5.09
C MET A 97 -2.34 9.78 6.16
N ASP A 98 -2.61 9.53 7.44
CA ASP A 98 -1.94 10.16 8.56
C ASP A 98 -0.82 9.31 9.17
N GLY A 99 -0.68 8.05 8.73
CA GLY A 99 0.32 7.10 9.24
C GLY A 99 -0.21 6.12 10.29
N ARG A 100 -1.51 6.16 10.62
CA ARG A 100 -2.13 5.07 11.39
C ARG A 100 -2.12 3.76 10.58
N PRO A 101 -2.05 2.59 11.23
CA PRO A 101 -2.22 1.32 10.54
C PRO A 101 -3.60 1.18 9.94
N ARG A 102 -3.65 0.61 8.73
CA ARG A 102 -4.91 0.24 8.10
C ARG A 102 -5.49 -1.01 8.78
N LYS A 103 -6.73 -0.93 9.23
CA LYS A 103 -7.46 -2.08 9.79
C LYS A 103 -8.15 -2.90 8.70
N PHE A 104 -8.42 -4.17 9.00
CA PHE A 104 -9.22 -5.03 8.13
C PHE A 104 -10.69 -4.61 8.24
N GLU A 105 -11.30 -4.27 7.10
CA GLU A 105 -12.73 -3.97 6.99
C GLU A 105 -13.37 -5.08 6.15
N GLY A 106 -13.95 -6.10 6.79
CA GLY A 106 -14.65 -7.18 6.08
C GLY A 106 -14.75 -8.49 6.87
N HIS A 107 -15.21 -9.53 6.18
CA HIS A 107 -15.26 -10.89 6.69
C HIS A 107 -14.58 -11.83 5.69
N GLY A 108 -13.82 -12.80 6.19
CA GLY A 108 -13.18 -13.80 5.33
C GLY A 108 -11.84 -14.29 5.91
N PRO A 109 -11.17 -15.22 5.21
CA PRO A 109 -9.93 -15.83 5.70
C PRO A 109 -8.81 -14.80 5.89
N MET A 110 -8.83 -13.70 5.14
CA MET A 110 -7.83 -12.63 5.23
C MET A 110 -7.89 -11.83 6.54
N GLN A 111 -8.93 -11.99 7.37
CA GLN A 111 -8.99 -11.34 8.69
C GLN A 111 -7.89 -11.84 9.64
N TRP A 112 -7.38 -13.04 9.40
CA TRP A 112 -6.31 -13.68 10.17
C TRP A 112 -4.93 -13.47 9.54
N HIS A 113 -4.85 -12.71 8.45
CA HIS A 113 -3.62 -12.39 7.78
C HIS A 113 -3.21 -10.95 8.11
N THR A 114 -1.90 -10.74 8.19
CA THR A 114 -1.31 -9.40 8.22
C THR A 114 -0.63 -9.09 6.89
N ALA A 115 -0.52 -7.81 6.55
CA ALA A 115 0.31 -7.40 5.43
C ALA A 115 1.79 -7.58 5.79
N THR A 116 2.57 -7.99 4.81
CA THR A 116 4.02 -8.12 4.97
C THR A 116 4.75 -7.45 3.82
N MET A 117 6.00 -7.07 4.06
CA MET A 117 6.92 -6.67 3.01
C MET A 117 7.87 -7.82 2.70
N GLU A 118 7.64 -8.48 1.58
CA GLU A 118 8.42 -9.64 1.15
C GLU A 118 9.62 -9.18 0.33
N ILE A 119 10.81 -9.56 0.78
CA ILE A 119 12.09 -9.18 0.16
C ILE A 119 12.53 -10.32 -0.77
N HIS A 120 12.94 -9.98 -1.98
CA HIS A 120 13.32 -10.97 -2.97
C HIS A 120 14.47 -11.88 -2.46
N PRO A 121 14.42 -13.21 -2.69
CA PRO A 121 15.37 -14.16 -2.10
C PRO A 121 16.85 -13.94 -2.41
N LYS A 122 17.15 -13.20 -3.48
CA LYS A 122 18.54 -12.95 -3.93
C LYS A 122 18.89 -11.47 -4.08
N ASN A 123 17.93 -10.56 -3.96
CA ASN A 123 18.16 -9.15 -4.26
C ASN A 123 17.41 -8.25 -3.27
N PRO A 124 18.10 -7.61 -2.32
CA PRO A 124 17.44 -6.81 -1.29
C PRO A 124 16.82 -5.52 -1.85
N ALA A 125 17.18 -5.11 -3.08
CA ALA A 125 16.58 -3.94 -3.72
C ALA A 125 15.15 -4.19 -4.23
N ILE A 126 14.75 -5.46 -4.37
CA ILE A 126 13.44 -5.88 -4.88
C ILE A 126 12.60 -6.35 -3.70
N PHE A 127 11.44 -5.73 -3.51
CA PHE A 127 10.47 -6.09 -2.49
C PHE A 127 9.05 -5.87 -3.00
N ALA A 128 8.10 -6.57 -2.41
CA ALA A 128 6.68 -6.47 -2.76
C ALA A 128 5.81 -6.62 -1.50
N LEU A 129 4.62 -6.01 -1.56
CA LEU A 129 3.57 -6.31 -0.59
C LEU A 129 3.13 -7.75 -0.74
N SER A 130 3.01 -8.44 0.39
CA SER A 130 2.55 -9.82 0.50
C SER A 130 1.64 -9.95 1.72
N SER A 131 1.27 -11.17 2.06
CA SER A 131 0.52 -11.46 3.27
C SER A 131 1.07 -12.69 3.97
N ALA A 132 0.90 -12.73 5.29
CA ALA A 132 1.23 -13.87 6.11
C ALA A 132 0.05 -14.22 7.02
N PRO A 133 -0.39 -15.50 7.06
CA PRO A 133 -1.30 -15.96 8.11
C PRO A 133 -0.59 -15.81 9.46
N MET A 134 -1.33 -15.30 10.44
CA MET A 134 -0.85 -15.06 11.81
C MET A 134 -1.67 -15.83 12.87
N ASP A 135 -2.67 -16.60 12.45
CA ASP A 135 -3.45 -17.53 13.28
C ASP A 135 -2.70 -18.80 13.68
N ARG A 136 -1.47 -18.96 13.17
CA ARG A 136 -0.59 -20.11 13.40
C ARG A 136 0.86 -19.67 13.31
N ASP A 137 1.76 -20.54 13.73
CA ASP A 137 3.19 -20.32 13.59
C ASP A 137 3.60 -20.26 12.12
N ASN A 138 4.32 -19.20 11.77
CA ASN A 138 4.74 -18.95 10.41
C ASN A 138 6.22 -18.53 10.39
N ALA A 139 7.04 -19.35 9.74
CA ALA A 139 8.48 -19.18 9.65
C ALA A 139 8.89 -18.22 8.52
N GLY A 140 10.12 -17.69 8.59
CA GLY A 140 10.64 -16.74 7.59
C GLY A 140 10.05 -15.33 7.71
N LEU A 141 9.43 -15.03 8.86
CA LEU A 141 8.93 -13.70 9.19
C LEU A 141 9.99 -12.93 9.99
N SER A 142 10.11 -11.64 9.74
CA SER A 142 10.95 -10.73 10.52
C SER A 142 10.08 -9.63 11.12
N VAL A 143 10.37 -9.30 12.38
CA VAL A 143 9.66 -8.25 13.11
C VAL A 143 10.54 -7.02 13.20
N ARG A 144 9.97 -5.87 12.84
CA ARG A 144 10.54 -4.56 13.11
C ARG A 144 9.53 -3.77 13.91
N LEU A 145 10.02 -2.98 14.85
CA LEU A 145 9.18 -2.16 15.70
C LEU A 145 9.51 -0.68 15.47
N VAL A 146 8.46 0.14 15.55
CA VAL A 146 8.54 1.59 15.49
C VAL A 146 7.90 2.18 16.74
N VAL A 147 8.46 3.28 17.22
CA VAL A 147 7.87 4.12 18.25
C VAL A 147 7.18 5.27 17.54
N THR A 148 5.87 5.42 17.71
CA THR A 148 5.05 6.43 17.02
C THR A 148 4.10 7.10 18.02
N PRO A 149 3.76 8.39 17.82
CA PRO A 149 2.68 8.99 18.58
C PRO A 149 1.33 8.35 18.20
N VAL A 150 0.48 8.17 19.20
CA VAL A 150 -0.91 7.74 19.06
C VAL A 150 -1.71 8.94 18.57
N ARG A 151 -2.20 8.84 17.34
CA ARG A 151 -2.94 9.92 16.68
C ARG A 151 -4.40 9.90 17.14
N GLN A 152 -4.88 11.04 17.65
CA GLN A 152 -6.24 11.23 18.11
C GLN A 152 -7.16 11.82 17.03
N GLY A 153 -8.46 11.68 17.18
CA GLY A 153 -9.47 12.22 16.25
C GLY A 153 -9.77 11.33 15.04
N LYS A 154 -10.60 11.83 14.11
CA LYS A 154 -10.95 11.13 12.88
C LYS A 154 -9.75 11.02 11.96
N ALA A 155 -9.57 9.84 11.37
CA ALA A 155 -8.44 9.60 10.49
C ALA A 155 -8.80 9.99 9.06
N ARG A 156 -7.89 10.71 8.42
CA ARG A 156 -8.02 11.02 7.00
C ARG A 156 -7.63 9.80 6.18
N ILE A 157 -8.51 9.36 5.28
CA ILE A 157 -8.34 8.15 4.47
C ILE A 157 -8.39 8.47 2.97
N VAL A 158 -7.75 7.61 2.18
CA VAL A 158 -7.91 7.61 0.73
C VAL A 158 -9.38 7.30 0.41
N PRO A 159 -10.03 8.05 -0.51
CA PRO A 159 -11.41 7.80 -0.90
C PRO A 159 -11.74 6.33 -1.17
N LYS A 160 -12.80 5.82 -0.52
CA LYS A 160 -13.15 4.39 -0.59
C LYS A 160 -13.54 3.94 -1.99
N SER A 161 -14.08 4.86 -2.81
CA SER A 161 -14.55 4.58 -4.16
C SER A 161 -13.77 5.36 -5.22
N ALA A 162 -13.79 4.84 -6.45
CA ALA A 162 -13.29 5.59 -7.60
C ALA A 162 -14.33 6.63 -8.02
N ASP A 163 -13.89 7.81 -8.44
CA ASP A 163 -14.76 8.70 -9.20
C ASP A 163 -14.94 8.15 -10.62
N TYR A 164 -15.89 7.22 -10.77
CA TYR A 164 -16.25 6.62 -12.05
C TYR A 164 -16.74 7.69 -13.04
N GLY A 165 -17.42 8.73 -12.57
CA GLY A 165 -17.92 9.81 -13.41
C GLY A 165 -16.81 10.64 -14.03
N ALA A 166 -15.79 11.01 -13.24
CA ALA A 166 -14.59 11.67 -13.77
C ALA A 166 -13.83 10.76 -14.74
N ASN A 167 -13.73 9.46 -14.45
CA ASN A 167 -13.07 8.51 -15.34
C ASN A 167 -13.79 8.38 -16.70
N ILE A 168 -15.12 8.25 -16.70
CA ILE A 168 -15.93 8.15 -17.92
C ILE A 168 -15.83 9.44 -18.74
N ARG A 169 -15.98 10.60 -18.10
CA ARG A 169 -15.86 11.91 -18.79
C ARG A 169 -14.50 12.09 -19.44
N SER A 170 -13.43 11.70 -18.74
CA SER A 170 -12.07 11.76 -19.27
C SER A 170 -11.90 10.82 -20.46
N GLU A 171 -12.41 9.60 -20.37
CA GLU A 171 -12.33 8.62 -21.46
C GLU A 171 -13.09 9.09 -22.71
N LEU A 172 -14.31 9.60 -22.51
CA LEU A 172 -15.12 10.15 -23.58
C LEU A 172 -14.41 11.32 -24.28
N PHE A 173 -13.86 12.25 -23.49
CA PHE A 173 -13.14 13.42 -24.01
C PHE A 173 -11.95 13.01 -24.90
N TRP A 174 -11.08 12.11 -24.43
CA TRP A 174 -9.91 11.69 -25.19
C TRP A 174 -10.25 10.81 -26.39
N THR A 175 -11.23 9.92 -26.26
CA THR A 175 -11.72 9.10 -27.39
C THR A 175 -12.31 9.99 -28.48
N THR A 176 -13.04 11.05 -28.11
CA THR A 176 -13.57 12.00 -29.08
C THR A 176 -12.45 12.79 -29.76
N ILE A 177 -11.48 13.32 -29.01
CA ILE A 177 -10.42 14.19 -29.57
C ILE A 177 -9.40 13.41 -30.42
N LEU A 178 -8.99 12.21 -29.97
CA LEU A 178 -7.94 11.44 -30.65
C LEU A 178 -8.50 10.42 -31.64
N GLY A 179 -9.75 10.03 -31.49
CA GLY A 179 -10.39 9.02 -32.30
C GLY A 179 -11.41 9.60 -33.26
N VAL A 180 -12.52 10.10 -32.71
CA VAL A 180 -13.69 10.54 -33.50
C VAL A 180 -13.38 11.78 -34.33
N ILE A 181 -12.79 12.84 -33.77
CA ILE A 181 -12.52 14.06 -34.54
C ILE A 181 -11.58 13.77 -35.73
N PRO A 182 -10.44 13.06 -35.56
CA PRO A 182 -9.56 12.73 -36.67
C PRO A 182 -10.22 11.84 -37.73
N SER A 183 -11.09 10.91 -37.33
CA SER A 183 -11.76 10.03 -38.29
C SER A 183 -12.68 10.79 -39.25
N PHE A 184 -13.30 11.88 -38.80
CA PHE A 184 -14.11 12.76 -39.66
C PHE A 184 -13.27 13.84 -40.36
N ALA A 185 -12.25 14.39 -39.69
CA ALA A 185 -11.44 15.46 -40.23
C ALA A 185 -10.60 15.02 -41.43
N ILE A 186 -10.03 13.80 -41.40
CA ILE A 186 -9.16 13.32 -42.48
C ILE A 186 -9.93 13.20 -43.82
N PRO A 187 -11.07 12.51 -43.93
CA PRO A 187 -11.84 12.45 -45.17
C PRO A 187 -12.33 13.83 -45.63
N TRP A 188 -12.77 14.67 -44.70
CA TRP A 188 -13.22 16.04 -44.99
C TRP A 188 -12.13 16.87 -45.67
N PHE A 189 -10.93 16.92 -45.07
CA PHE A 189 -9.80 17.65 -45.67
C PHE A 189 -9.29 17.03 -46.97
N ARG A 190 -9.58 15.76 -47.22
CA ARG A 190 -9.26 15.07 -48.49
C ARG A 190 -10.33 15.25 -49.57
N GLY A 191 -11.37 16.04 -49.32
CA GLY A 191 -12.44 16.30 -50.29
C GLY A 191 -13.47 15.17 -50.41
N LEU A 192 -13.50 14.23 -49.47
CA LEU A 192 -14.44 13.10 -49.44
C LEU A 192 -15.72 13.47 -48.64
N GLY A 193 -16.30 14.64 -48.92
CA GLY A 193 -17.44 15.18 -48.17
C GLY A 193 -18.67 14.26 -48.17
N ASP A 194 -19.01 13.69 -49.32
CA ASP A 194 -20.15 12.78 -49.46
C ASP A 194 -19.98 11.52 -48.59
N TYR A 195 -18.75 11.00 -48.49
CA TYR A 195 -18.44 9.87 -47.60
C TYR A 195 -18.59 10.22 -46.12
N VAL A 196 -18.35 11.48 -45.74
CA VAL A 196 -18.58 11.92 -44.36
C VAL A 196 -20.06 11.88 -44.01
N ILE A 197 -20.93 12.21 -44.96
CA ILE A 197 -22.39 12.28 -44.74
C ILE A 197 -23.01 10.88 -44.83
N GLU A 198 -22.65 10.09 -45.85
CA GLU A 198 -23.25 8.78 -46.08
C GLU A 198 -22.59 7.68 -45.23
N GLY A 199 -21.28 7.80 -44.99
CA GLY A 199 -20.45 6.82 -44.29
C GLY A 199 -20.19 7.15 -42.81
N TRP A 200 -20.92 8.10 -42.22
CA TRP A 200 -20.65 8.62 -40.87
C TRP A 200 -20.58 7.52 -39.80
N VAL A 201 -21.36 6.44 -39.92
CA VAL A 201 -21.34 5.30 -38.98
C VAL A 201 -19.97 4.61 -38.98
N ASN A 202 -19.41 4.36 -40.16
CA ASN A 202 -18.08 3.74 -40.30
C ASN A 202 -16.99 4.65 -39.73
N LEU A 203 -17.10 5.96 -39.95
CA LEU A 203 -16.18 6.95 -39.40
C LEU A 203 -16.26 7.04 -37.89
N LEU A 204 -17.47 6.98 -37.32
CA LEU A 204 -17.68 6.98 -35.88
C LEU A 204 -17.09 5.71 -35.24
N PHE A 205 -17.42 4.53 -35.76
CA PHE A 205 -16.87 3.27 -35.24
C PHE A 205 -15.35 3.19 -35.41
N GLY A 206 -14.84 3.57 -36.57
CA GLY A 206 -13.40 3.65 -36.81
C GLY A 206 -12.72 4.61 -35.84
N GLY A 207 -13.32 5.78 -35.60
CA GLY A 207 -12.84 6.76 -34.64
C GLY A 207 -12.86 6.25 -33.21
N LEU A 208 -13.94 5.58 -32.76
CA LEU A 208 -14.00 4.97 -31.43
C LEU A 208 -12.91 3.90 -31.26
N CYS A 209 -12.74 2.99 -32.23
CA CYS A 209 -11.70 1.96 -32.20
C CYS A 209 -10.29 2.57 -32.12
N VAL A 210 -9.99 3.57 -32.96
CA VAL A 210 -8.70 4.28 -32.94
C VAL A 210 -8.50 5.02 -31.61
N GLY A 211 -9.53 5.67 -31.09
CA GLY A 211 -9.50 6.35 -29.80
C GLY A 211 -9.18 5.39 -28.65
N PHE A 212 -9.83 4.22 -28.59
CA PHE A 212 -9.55 3.20 -27.59
C PHE A 212 -8.13 2.62 -27.69
N VAL A 213 -7.66 2.28 -28.91
CA VAL A 213 -6.30 1.76 -29.11
C VAL A 213 -5.25 2.81 -28.75
N THR A 214 -5.49 4.08 -29.13
CA THR A 214 -4.62 5.19 -28.77
C THR A 214 -4.59 5.40 -27.26
N GLY A 215 -5.75 5.33 -26.59
CA GLY A 215 -5.85 5.40 -25.13
C GLY A 215 -5.14 4.26 -24.39
N ALA A 216 -5.04 3.08 -25.01
CA ALA A 216 -4.28 1.96 -24.46
C ALA A 216 -2.75 2.17 -24.58
N LEU A 217 -2.29 2.78 -25.68
CA LEU A 217 -0.88 3.09 -25.90
C LEU A 217 -0.42 4.34 -25.13
N TRP A 218 -1.27 5.36 -25.07
CA TRP A 218 -0.99 6.63 -24.41
C TRP A 218 -2.23 7.13 -23.67
N ARG A 219 -2.10 7.31 -22.35
CA ARG A 219 -3.14 7.86 -21.50
C ARG A 219 -2.57 8.95 -20.61
N PRO A 220 -3.27 10.09 -20.44
CA PRO A 220 -2.89 11.09 -19.46
C PRO A 220 -2.80 10.47 -18.06
N ARG A 221 -1.81 10.92 -17.29
CA ARG A 221 -1.66 10.49 -15.90
C ARG A 221 -2.88 10.90 -15.10
N ARG A 222 -3.41 9.95 -14.32
CA ARG A 222 -4.51 10.23 -13.40
C ARG A 222 -4.04 11.16 -12.28
N PRO A 223 -4.93 12.01 -11.74
CA PRO A 223 -4.60 12.86 -10.62
C PRO A 223 -4.15 12.01 -9.42
N ILE A 224 -3.13 12.49 -8.72
CA ILE A 224 -2.64 11.89 -7.50
C ILE A 224 -3.50 12.42 -6.35
N ILE A 225 -3.96 11.52 -5.47
CA ILE A 225 -4.73 11.89 -4.29
C ILE A 225 -3.76 12.51 -3.29
N THR A 226 -3.90 13.81 -3.03
CA THR A 226 -3.17 14.51 -1.98
C THR A 226 -3.91 14.39 -0.65
N TYR A 227 -3.24 14.71 0.45
CA TYR A 227 -3.85 14.72 1.78
C TYR A 227 -5.16 15.53 1.79
N GLU A 228 -5.20 16.68 1.13
CA GLU A 228 -6.38 17.55 1.00
C GLU A 228 -7.61 16.90 0.35
N ASN A 229 -7.40 15.84 -0.43
CA ASN A 229 -8.47 15.13 -1.12
C ASN A 229 -8.98 13.92 -0.32
N GLY A 230 -8.41 13.65 0.86
CA GLY A 230 -8.80 12.52 1.70
C GLY A 230 -10.14 12.72 2.39
N GLU A 231 -10.89 11.62 2.52
CA GLU A 231 -12.14 11.51 3.27
C GLU A 231 -11.85 11.42 4.78
N GLU A 232 -12.79 11.83 5.64
CA GLU A 232 -12.72 11.70 7.11
C GLU A 232 -13.65 10.60 7.66
#